data_AF-A0A968NUN7-F1
#
_entry.id   AF-A0A968NUN7-F1
#
_cell.length_a   1.000
_cell.length_b   1.000
_cell.length_c   1.000
_cell.angle_alpha   90.00
_cell.angle_beta   90.00
_cell.angle_gamma   90.00
#
_symmetry.space_group_name_H-M   'P 1'
#
loop_
_entity.id
_entity.type
_entity.pdbx_description
1 polymer ?
#
loop_
_entity_poly.entity_id
_entity_poly.type
_entity_poly.pdbx_seq_one_letter_code
_entity_poly.pdbx_strand_id
1 'polypeptide(L)' 'LFMDALHRVVAVSSEMAVMAVEVHAVDEAAQHFYLNYGFQPFLDAPLHLFLPLQTVERLFARPKK' A
#
# COMPACT_ATOMS: atom_id res chain seq x y z
N LEU A 1 1.79 -7.91 -11.11
CA LEU A 1 1.37 -6.52 -11.43
C LEU A 1 1.22 -5.68 -10.16
N PHE A 2 0.29 -5.97 -9.23
CA PHE A 2 0.16 -5.17 -7.98
C PHE A 2 1.23 -5.48 -6.91
N MET A 3 1.35 -6.73 -6.47
CA MET A 3 2.37 -7.11 -5.46
C MET A 3 3.80 -6.83 -5.91
N ASP A 4 4.04 -6.92 -7.22
CA ASP A 4 5.31 -6.57 -7.84
C ASP A 4 5.62 -5.06 -7.76
N ALA A 5 4.59 -4.20 -7.86
CA ALA A 5 4.75 -2.77 -7.63
C ALA A 5 5.10 -2.48 -6.16
N LEU A 6 4.41 -3.13 -5.22
CA LEU A 6 4.71 -2.98 -3.78
C LEU A 6 6.13 -3.45 -3.44
N HIS A 7 6.60 -4.55 -4.04
CA HIS A 7 7.97 -5.03 -3.84
C HIS A 7 9.01 -4.02 -4.34
N ARG A 8 8.76 -3.35 -5.48
CA ARG A 8 9.62 -2.28 -5.98
C ARG A 8 9.63 -1.05 -5.08
N VAL A 9 8.50 -0.71 -4.47
CA VAL A 9 8.44 0.40 -3.49
C VAL A 9 9.35 0.11 -2.30
N VAL A 10 9.36 -1.12 -1.77
CA VAL A 10 10.24 -1.51 -0.66
C VAL A 10 11.71 -1.45 -1.07
N ALA A 11 12.05 -1.83 -2.30
CA ALA A 11 13.42 -1.69 -2.79
C ALA A 11 13.85 -0.21 -2.83
N VAL A 12 13.00 0.66 -3.38
CA VAL A 12 13.25 2.11 -3.48
C VAL A 12 13.30 2.79 -2.11
N SER A 13 12.51 2.34 -1.13
CA SER A 13 12.49 2.94 0.21
C SER A 13 13.80 2.76 0.99
N SER A 14 14.69 1.88 0.52
CA SER A 14 16.04 1.73 1.08
C SER A 14 17.00 2.85 0.64
N GLU A 15 16.71 3.52 -0.48
CA GLU A 15 17.54 4.56 -1.07
C GLU A 15 16.96 5.98 -0.85
N MET A 16 15.66 6.08 -0.63
CA MET A 16 14.96 7.34 -0.40
C MET A 16 13.83 7.21 0.62
N ALA A 17 13.49 8.30 1.31
CA ALA A 17 12.42 8.30 2.28
C ALA A 17 11.05 8.09 1.61
N VAL A 18 10.43 6.95 1.86
CA VAL A 18 9.05 6.62 1.46
C VAL A 18 8.23 6.39 2.73
N MET A 19 7.07 7.03 2.85
CA MET A 19 6.21 6.90 4.03
C MET A 19 4.98 6.02 3.77
N ALA A 20 4.40 6.09 2.57
CA ALA A 20 3.21 5.33 2.19
C ALA A 20 3.11 5.18 0.66
N VAL A 21 2.31 4.19 0.23
CA VAL A 21 1.84 4.06 -1.14
C VAL A 21 0.42 4.61 -1.22
N GLU A 22 0.17 5.57 -2.12
CA GLU A 22 -1.15 6.16 -2.33
C GLU A 22 -1.79 5.64 -3.63
N VAL A 23 -3.12 5.53 -3.62
CA VAL A 23 -3.91 5.18 -4.81
C VAL A 23 -5.24 5.93 -4.82
N HIS A 24 -5.61 6.45 -5.98
CA HIS A 24 -6.98 6.87 -6.25
C HIS A 24 -7.74 5.72 -6.88
N ALA A 25 -8.70 5.15 -6.16
CA ALA A 25 -9.62 4.16 -6.68
C ALA A 25 -10.58 4.83 -7.69
N VAL A 26 -10.81 4.14 -8.81
CA VAL A 26 -11.71 4.63 -9.87
C VAL A 26 -13.19 4.53 -9.46
N ASP A 27 -13.52 3.57 -8.59
CA ASP A 27 -14.86 3.33 -8.07
C ASP A 27 -14.79 2.58 -6.73
N GLU A 28 -15.97 2.34 -6.14
CA GLU A 28 -16.11 1.60 -4.88
C GLU A 28 -15.63 0.14 -4.99
N ALA A 29 -15.74 -0.50 -6.17
CA ALA A 29 -15.28 -1.87 -6.34
C ALA A 29 -13.73 -1.95 -6.26
N ALA A 30 -13.05 -1.01 -6.91
CA ALA A 30 -11.61 -0.84 -6.79
C ALA A 30 -11.18 -0.46 -5.37
N GLN A 31 -11.95 0.40 -4.69
CA GLN A 31 -11.71 0.73 -3.28
C GLN A 31 -11.72 -0.55 -2.42
N HIS A 32 -12.78 -1.36 -2.50
CA HIS A 32 -12.88 -2.62 -1.76
C HIS A 32 -11.73 -3.58 -2.08
N PHE A 33 -11.27 -3.64 -3.34
CA PHE A 33 -10.09 -4.41 -3.70
C PHE A 33 -8.86 -3.97 -2.89
N TYR A 34 -8.55 -2.68 -2.83
CA TYR A 34 -7.39 -2.17 -2.09
C TYR A 34 -7.51 -2.33 -0.57
N LEU A 35 -8.73 -2.16 -0.02
CA LEU A 35 -8.98 -2.36 1.42
C LEU A 35 -8.58 -3.77 1.88
N ASN A 36 -8.80 -4.79 1.04
CA ASN A 36 -8.40 -6.18 1.35
C ASN A 36 -6.87 -6.36 1.47
N TYR A 37 -6.06 -5.46 0.92
CA TYR A 37 -4.60 -5.45 1.05
C TYR A 37 -4.11 -4.57 2.21
N GLY A 38 -5.02 -4.05 3.03
CA GLY A 38 -4.70 -3.22 4.20
C GLY A 38 -4.58 -1.72 3.90
N PHE A 39 -4.98 -1.26 2.71
CA PHE A 39 -5.09 0.18 2.44
C PHE A 39 -6.17 0.81 3.33
N GLN A 40 -6.00 2.10 3.59
CA GLN A 40 -6.90 2.89 4.42
C GLN A 40 -7.35 4.13 3.64
N PRO A 41 -8.65 4.50 3.67
CA PRO A 41 -9.13 5.70 3.02
C PRO A 41 -8.70 6.96 3.79
N PHE A 42 -8.53 8.07 3.08
CA PHE A 42 -8.45 9.38 3.72
C PHE A 42 -9.83 9.79 4.30
N LEU A 43 -9.81 10.62 5.34
CA LEU A 43 -11.03 11.01 6.07
C LEU A 43 -12.00 11.83 5.21
N ASP A 44 -11.47 12.64 4.32
CA ASP A 44 -12.18 13.59 3.45
C ASP A 44 -12.32 13.08 2.00
N ALA A 45 -11.56 12.04 1.62
CA ALA A 45 -11.55 11.47 0.28
C ALA A 45 -11.61 9.93 0.32
N PRO A 46 -12.81 9.32 0.39
CA PRO A 46 -12.96 7.87 0.57
C PRO A 46 -12.32 7.00 -0.54
N LEU A 47 -12.28 7.51 -1.78
CA LEU A 47 -11.65 6.83 -2.91
C LEU A 47 -10.14 7.09 -3.00
N HIS A 48 -9.60 8.00 -2.19
CA HIS A 48 -8.17 8.19 -2.05
C HIS A 48 -7.69 7.33 -0.88
N LEU A 49 -6.82 6.38 -1.15
CA LEU A 49 -6.35 5.44 -0.15
C LEU A 49 -4.83 5.51 -0.02
N PHE A 50 -4.34 5.15 1.16
CA PHE A 50 -2.92 5.00 1.43
C PHE A 50 -2.62 3.69 2.15
N LEU A 51 -1.43 3.16 1.93
CA LEU A 51 -0.88 2.00 2.64
C LEU A 51 0.47 2.41 3.25
N PRO A 52 0.58 2.47 4.60
CA PRO A 52 1.84 2.81 5.25
C PRO A 52 2.96 1.85 4.85
N LEU A 53 4.18 2.37 4.63
CA LEU A 53 5.32 1.55 4.22
C LEU A 53 5.59 0.41 5.20
N GLN A 54 5.42 0.62 6.50
CA GLN A 54 5.57 -0.41 7.54
C GLN A 54 4.66 -1.62 7.30
N THR A 55 3.45 -1.38 6.78
CA THR A 55 2.54 -2.46 6.40
C THR A 55 3.02 -3.17 5.15
N VAL A 56 3.54 -2.44 4.16
CA VAL A 56 4.15 -3.01 2.94
C VAL A 56 5.35 -3.90 3.29
N GLU A 57 6.26 -3.43 4.15
CA GLU A 57 7.43 -4.18 4.60
C GLU A 57 7.01 -5.49 5.28
N ARG A 58 5.97 -5.44 6.13
CA ARG A 58 5.41 -6.64 6.78
C ARG A 58 4.84 -7.66 5.80
N LEU A 59 4.32 -7.25 4.63
CA LEU A 59 3.84 -8.18 3.61
C LEU A 59 4.96 -9.04 3.02
N PHE A 60 6.20 -8.53 3.01
CA PHE A 60 7.38 -9.21 2.46
C PHE A 60 8.35 -9.72 3.53
N ALA A 61 8.16 -9.32 4.79
CA ALA A 61 8.94 -9.81 5.91
C ALA A 61 8.74 -11.32 6.08
N ARG A 62 9.83 -12.09 6.04
CA ARG A 62 9.79 -13.53 6.34
C ARG A 62 9.47 -13.70 7.83
N PRO A 63 8.50 -14.54 8.24
CA PRO A 63 8.19 -14.75 9.64
C PRO A 63 9.44 -15.29 10.36
N LYS A 64 9.84 -14.63 11.45
CA LYS A 64 10.87 -15.16 12.36
C LYS A 64 10.26 -16.38 13.05
N LYS A 65 10.90 -17.54 12.87
CA LYS A 65 10.60 -18.78 13.60
C LYS A 65 10.82 -18.59 15.09
#